data_AF-A0A023EIJ1-F1
#
_entry.id   AF-A0A023EIJ1-F1
#
_cell.length_a   1.000
_cell.length_b   1.000
_cell.length_c   1.000
_cell.angle_alpha   90.00
_cell.angle_beta   90.00
_cell.angle_gamma   90.00
#
_symmetry.space_group_name_H-M   'P 1'
#
loop_
_entity.id
_entity.type
_entity.pdbx_description
1 polymer ?
#
loop_
_entity_poly.entity_id
_entity_poly.type
_entity_poly.pdbx_seq_one_letter_code
_entity_poly.pdbx_strand_id
1 'polypeptide(L)'
;SAAVKAELRNNFRQLCQDETPMVRRAAAGKLGEFAKVVELEYLKSDLIPMFVQMAQDDQDSVRLLAVEACVSIAQLLPQDDVEHSVMPTLRQCVNDSSWRVRYMVAEKFTGLQKAVGPEITKTDLVPAFQYLLKDTEAEVRASAATKVTEFCANLEKSSQEQIIMTSILPYVKELVADPNQHVKSALASVIMGLSPILGRNNTIEQLQQML
;
A
#
# COMPACT_ATOMS: atom_id res chain seq x y z
N SER A 1 -34.58 -5.24 3.19
CA SER A 1 -35.31 -4.39 2.23
C SER A 1 -34.32 -3.45 1.55
N ALA A 2 -34.51 -3.11 0.27
CA ALA A 2 -33.67 -2.16 -0.45
C ALA A 2 -33.63 -0.77 0.21
N ALA A 3 -34.76 -0.32 0.77
CA ALA A 3 -34.85 0.94 1.50
C ALA A 3 -33.92 0.98 2.72
N VAL A 4 -33.90 -0.11 3.52
CA VAL A 4 -33.01 -0.22 4.69
C VAL A 4 -31.53 -0.21 4.28
N LYS A 5 -31.17 -0.86 3.17
CA LYS A 5 -29.78 -0.82 2.66
C LYS A 5 -29.37 0.60 2.25
N ALA A 6 -30.27 1.33 1.57
CA ALA A 6 -30.01 2.72 1.18
C ALA A 6 -29.88 3.64 2.40
N GLU A 7 -30.74 3.47 3.41
CA GLU A 7 -30.66 4.20 4.67
C GLU A 7 -29.33 3.92 5.41
N LEU A 8 -28.89 2.66 5.48
CA LEU A 8 -27.60 2.31 6.09
C LEU A 8 -26.42 2.96 5.37
N ARG A 9 -26.41 2.99 4.03
CA ARG A 9 -25.36 3.68 3.27
C ARG A 9 -25.38 5.18 3.51
N ASN A 10 -26.56 5.80 3.61
CA ASN A 10 -26.69 7.21 3.92
C ASN A 10 -26.21 7.55 5.34
N ASN A 11 -26.57 6.74 6.33
CA ASN A 11 -26.11 6.92 7.70
C ASN A 11 -24.59 6.74 7.80
N PHE A 12 -24.03 5.75 7.11
CA PHE A 12 -22.58 5.56 7.06
C PHE A 12 -21.87 6.77 6.43
N ARG A 13 -22.44 7.36 5.36
CA ARG A 13 -21.93 8.60 4.77
C ARG A 13 -21.87 9.73 5.79
N GLN A 14 -22.92 9.89 6.60
CA GLN A 14 -22.95 10.91 7.65
C GLN A 14 -21.83 10.69 8.69
N LEU A 15 -21.59 9.44 9.10
CA LEU A 15 -20.47 9.11 10.00
C LEU A 15 -19.10 9.43 9.38
N CYS A 16 -18.93 9.24 8.08
CA CYS A 16 -17.71 9.61 7.37
C CYS A 16 -17.47 11.12 7.31
N GLN A 17 -18.52 11.93 7.50
CA GLN A 17 -18.52 13.39 7.41
C GLN A 17 -18.75 14.07 8.77
N ASP A 18 -18.71 13.32 9.86
CA ASP A 18 -19.00 13.83 11.20
C ASP A 18 -17.98 14.91 11.60
N GLU A 19 -18.47 15.97 12.26
CA GLU A 19 -17.62 17.06 12.76
C GLU A 19 -16.58 16.56 13.77
N THR A 20 -16.86 15.46 14.46
CA THR A 20 -15.98 14.84 15.45
C THR A 20 -14.95 13.92 14.78
N PRO A 21 -13.64 14.24 14.84
CA PRO A 21 -12.59 13.39 14.25
C PRO A 21 -12.63 11.92 14.66
N MET A 22 -12.99 11.64 15.92
CA MET A 22 -13.04 10.28 16.44
C MET A 22 -14.13 9.44 15.78
N VAL A 23 -15.24 10.06 15.36
CA VAL A 23 -16.33 9.39 14.64
C VAL A 23 -15.88 9.07 13.22
N ARG A 24 -15.29 10.04 12.52
CA ARG A 24 -14.73 9.82 11.17
C ARG A 24 -13.66 8.73 11.18
N ARG A 25 -12.77 8.75 12.18
CA ARG A 25 -11.76 7.70 12.37
C ARG A 25 -12.40 6.33 12.55
N ALA A 26 -13.44 6.22 13.38
CA ALA A 26 -14.17 4.96 13.57
C ALA A 26 -14.83 4.47 12.27
N ALA A 27 -15.43 5.38 11.51
CA ALA A 27 -16.02 5.07 10.21
C ALA A 27 -14.96 4.61 9.19
N ALA A 28 -13.80 5.28 9.11
CA ALA A 28 -12.70 4.89 8.21
C ALA A 28 -12.21 3.47 8.51
N GLY A 29 -12.05 3.13 9.79
CA GLY A 29 -11.68 1.78 10.22
C GLY A 29 -12.70 0.70 9.88
N LYS A 30 -13.93 1.06 9.50
CA LYS A 30 -15.00 0.12 9.10
C LYS A 30 -15.37 0.17 7.63
N LEU A 31 -14.81 1.12 6.88
CA LEU A 31 -15.11 1.29 5.46
C LEU A 31 -14.76 0.04 4.63
N GLY A 32 -13.60 -0.59 4.88
CA GLY A 32 -13.20 -1.80 4.16
C GLY A 32 -14.09 -3.01 4.44
N GLU A 33 -14.55 -3.19 5.68
CA GLU A 33 -15.52 -4.25 6.04
C GLU A 33 -16.89 -3.98 5.42
N PHE A 34 -17.34 -2.73 5.44
CA PHE A 34 -18.61 -2.33 4.84
C PHE A 34 -18.61 -2.51 3.32
N ALA A 35 -17.50 -2.17 2.65
CA ALA A 35 -17.34 -2.37 1.21
C ALA A 35 -17.58 -3.82 0.78
N LYS A 36 -17.16 -4.80 1.59
CA LYS A 36 -17.28 -6.24 1.26
C LYS A 36 -18.72 -6.76 1.24
N VAL A 37 -19.67 -6.03 1.83
CA VAL A 37 -21.08 -6.45 1.93
C VAL A 37 -22.04 -5.55 1.13
N VAL A 38 -21.50 -4.58 0.40
CA VAL A 38 -22.25 -3.65 -0.46
C VAL A 38 -22.13 -4.09 -1.91
N GLU A 39 -23.23 -3.99 -2.67
CA GLU A 39 -23.27 -4.32 -4.09
C GLU A 39 -22.33 -3.40 -4.91
N LEU A 40 -21.71 -3.94 -5.97
CA LEU A 40 -20.69 -3.23 -6.77
C LEU A 40 -21.15 -1.86 -7.28
N GLU A 41 -22.41 -1.73 -7.67
CA GLU A 41 -23.01 -0.44 -8.10
C GLU A 41 -22.84 0.63 -7.01
N TYR A 42 -23.19 0.30 -5.76
CA TYR A 42 -23.13 1.22 -4.63
C TYR A 42 -21.73 1.33 -4.03
N LEU A 43 -20.88 0.30 -4.20
CA LEU A 43 -19.45 0.44 -3.92
C LEU A 43 -18.87 1.59 -4.75
N LYS A 44 -19.20 1.63 -6.04
CA LYS A 44 -18.75 2.68 -6.97
C LYS A 44 -19.43 4.03 -6.71
N SER A 45 -20.75 4.06 -6.62
CA SER A 45 -21.49 5.33 -6.53
C SER A 45 -21.41 6.00 -5.16
N ASP A 46 -21.30 5.21 -4.08
CA ASP A 46 -21.43 5.70 -2.71
C ASP A 46 -20.10 5.60 -1.95
N LEU A 47 -19.48 4.41 -1.90
CA LEU A 47 -18.36 4.15 -0.98
C LEU A 47 -17.02 4.66 -1.52
N ILE A 48 -16.76 4.60 -2.83
CA ILE A 48 -15.54 5.19 -3.42
C ILE A 48 -15.45 6.69 -3.11
N PRO A 49 -16.49 7.52 -3.30
CA PRO A 49 -16.47 8.92 -2.87
C PRO A 49 -16.14 9.11 -1.39
N MET A 50 -16.69 8.26 -0.51
CA MET A 50 -16.37 8.30 0.93
C MET A 50 -14.90 7.95 1.19
N PHE A 51 -14.37 6.92 0.53
CA PHE A 51 -12.95 6.55 0.60
C PHE A 51 -12.04 7.70 0.18
N VAL A 52 -12.32 8.31 -0.98
CA VAL A 52 -11.55 9.45 -1.50
C VAL A 52 -11.58 10.61 -0.51
N GLN A 53 -12.75 10.92 0.04
CA GLN A 53 -12.90 11.98 1.05
C GLN A 53 -12.08 11.68 2.31
N MET A 54 -12.15 10.45 2.85
CA MET A 54 -11.44 10.06 4.06
C MET A 54 -9.91 10.02 3.87
N ALA A 55 -9.44 9.69 2.67
CA ALA A 55 -8.03 9.77 2.33
C ALA A 55 -7.50 11.20 2.21
N GLN A 56 -8.39 12.21 2.18
CA GLN A 56 -8.06 13.63 2.15
C GLN A 56 -8.44 14.36 3.45
N ASP A 57 -8.80 13.61 4.50
CA ASP A 57 -9.20 14.16 5.80
C ASP A 57 -8.08 15.01 6.42
N ASP A 58 -8.43 16.04 7.18
CA ASP A 58 -7.47 16.89 7.86
C ASP A 58 -6.66 16.12 8.93
N GLN A 59 -7.23 15.04 9.46
CA GLN A 59 -6.62 14.21 10.49
C GLN A 59 -5.88 13.01 9.87
N ASP A 60 -4.58 12.92 10.11
CA ASP A 60 -3.75 11.82 9.61
C ASP A 60 -4.24 10.44 10.09
N SER A 61 -4.81 10.39 11.30
CA SER A 61 -5.41 9.19 11.89
C SER A 61 -6.62 8.65 11.12
N VAL A 62 -7.32 9.49 10.36
CA VAL A 62 -8.40 9.08 9.45
C VAL A 62 -7.79 8.65 8.12
N ARG A 63 -6.89 9.46 7.56
CA ARG A 63 -6.22 9.17 6.27
C ARG A 63 -5.49 7.83 6.27
N LEU A 64 -4.79 7.49 7.37
CA LEU A 64 -4.10 6.21 7.47
C LEU A 64 -5.06 5.02 7.43
N LEU A 65 -6.26 5.13 8.03
CA LEU A 65 -7.27 4.07 7.98
C LEU A 65 -7.90 3.94 6.59
N ALA A 66 -7.95 5.03 5.81
CA ALA A 66 -8.36 4.97 4.41
C ALA A 66 -7.42 4.09 3.57
N VAL A 67 -6.11 4.05 3.88
CA VAL A 67 -5.15 3.14 3.21
C VAL A 67 -5.48 1.67 3.49
N GLU A 68 -5.95 1.34 4.69
CA GLU A 68 -6.40 -0.04 5.00
C GLU A 68 -7.64 -0.41 4.19
N ALA A 69 -8.60 0.53 4.09
CA ALA A 69 -9.79 0.35 3.25
C ALA A 69 -9.45 0.22 1.76
N CYS A 70 -8.41 0.93 1.29
CA CYS A 70 -7.92 0.88 -0.10
C CYS A 70 -7.64 -0.55 -0.57
N VAL A 71 -7.03 -1.39 0.27
CA VAL A 71 -6.76 -2.80 -0.06
C VAL A 71 -8.06 -3.56 -0.31
N SER A 72 -9.05 -3.38 0.58
CA SER A 72 -10.34 -4.08 0.47
C SER A 72 -11.13 -3.58 -0.74
N ILE A 73 -11.15 -2.27 -0.99
CA ILE A 73 -11.88 -1.67 -2.13
C ILE A 73 -11.25 -2.13 -3.45
N ALA A 74 -9.93 -2.08 -3.58
CA ALA A 74 -9.25 -2.51 -4.80
C ALA A 74 -9.54 -3.98 -5.15
N GLN A 75 -9.60 -4.87 -4.16
CA GLN A 75 -9.93 -6.29 -4.36
C GLN A 75 -11.36 -6.55 -4.84
N LEU A 76 -12.28 -5.61 -4.64
CA LEU A 76 -13.70 -5.74 -4.99
C LEU A 76 -14.04 -5.14 -6.36
N LEU A 77 -13.09 -4.39 -6.95
CA LEU A 77 -13.30 -3.67 -8.19
C LEU A 77 -12.72 -4.44 -9.38
N PRO A 78 -13.35 -4.34 -10.56
CA PRO A 78 -12.70 -4.64 -11.83
C PRO A 78 -11.42 -3.82 -12.01
N GLN A 79 -10.45 -4.38 -12.72
CA GLN A 79 -9.12 -3.80 -12.89
C GLN A 79 -9.15 -2.36 -13.43
N ASP A 80 -9.96 -2.09 -14.46
CA ASP A 80 -10.10 -0.76 -15.05
C ASP A 80 -10.61 0.28 -14.02
N ASP A 81 -11.51 -0.14 -13.12
CA ASP A 81 -12.02 0.74 -12.07
C ASP A 81 -10.97 1.00 -10.98
N VAL A 82 -10.07 0.05 -10.70
CA VAL A 82 -8.96 0.25 -9.75
C VAL A 82 -8.05 1.37 -10.25
N GLU A 83 -7.68 1.34 -11.53
CA GLU A 83 -6.82 2.34 -12.15
C GLU A 83 -7.43 3.75 -12.07
N HIS A 84 -8.71 3.89 -12.39
CA HIS A 84 -9.37 5.20 -12.44
C HIS A 84 -9.84 5.71 -11.08
N SER A 85 -10.25 4.82 -10.17
CA SER A 85 -10.96 5.20 -8.94
C SER A 85 -10.11 5.07 -7.68
N VAL A 86 -9.10 4.19 -7.67
CA VAL A 86 -8.29 3.90 -6.47
C VAL A 86 -6.88 4.48 -6.59
N MET A 87 -6.24 4.30 -7.74
CA MET A 87 -4.84 4.69 -7.91
C MET A 87 -4.55 6.19 -7.70
N PRO A 88 -5.41 7.15 -8.10
CA PRO A 88 -5.18 8.56 -7.79
C PRO A 88 -5.03 8.82 -6.29
N THR A 89 -5.91 8.21 -5.48
CA THR A 89 -5.88 8.31 -4.02
C THR A 89 -4.68 7.61 -3.43
N LEU A 90 -4.34 6.41 -3.91
CA LEU A 90 -3.16 5.69 -3.44
C LEU A 90 -1.87 6.46 -3.70
N ARG A 91 -1.72 7.07 -4.89
CA ARG A 91 -0.56 7.93 -5.22
C ARG A 91 -0.46 9.13 -4.28
N GLN A 92 -1.60 9.72 -3.89
CA GLN A 92 -1.63 10.77 -2.87
C GLN A 92 -1.14 10.25 -1.51
N CYS A 93 -1.62 9.08 -1.06
CA CYS A 93 -1.22 8.50 0.21
C CYS A 93 0.28 8.12 0.26
N VAL A 94 0.86 7.65 -0.86
CA VAL A 94 2.31 7.40 -0.98
C VAL A 94 3.11 8.67 -0.73
N ASN A 95 2.59 9.83 -1.15
CA ASN A 95 3.24 11.14 -1.02
C ASN A 95 2.63 12.00 0.11
N ASP A 96 1.93 11.37 1.07
CA ASP A 96 1.24 12.11 2.14
C ASP A 96 2.23 12.88 3.01
N SER A 97 1.83 14.06 3.50
CA SER A 97 2.66 14.87 4.39
C SER A 97 2.93 14.20 5.73
N SER A 98 2.00 13.38 6.23
CA SER A 98 2.17 12.57 7.44
C SER A 98 2.92 11.29 7.12
N TRP A 99 4.07 11.11 7.78
CA TRP A 99 4.84 9.87 7.70
C TRP A 99 4.03 8.65 8.16
N ARG A 100 3.01 8.82 9.01
CA ARG A 100 2.15 7.72 9.47
C ARG A 100 1.28 7.15 8.35
N VAL A 101 0.82 8.01 7.44
CA VAL A 101 0.06 7.57 6.26
C VAL A 101 0.99 6.84 5.31
N ARG A 102 2.18 7.40 5.03
CA ARG A 102 3.20 6.73 4.18
C ARG A 102 3.67 5.40 4.78
N TYR A 103 3.83 5.33 6.10
CA TYR A 103 4.11 4.11 6.86
C TYR A 103 3.03 3.06 6.63
N MET A 104 1.76 3.46 6.71
CA MET A 104 0.63 2.54 6.49
C MET A 104 0.61 2.00 5.05
N VAL A 105 0.96 2.83 4.06
CA VAL A 105 1.14 2.38 2.68
C VAL A 105 2.25 1.32 2.60
N ALA A 106 3.40 1.57 3.21
CA ALA A 106 4.51 0.60 3.26
C ALA A 106 4.11 -0.69 4.00
N GLU A 107 3.35 -0.58 5.09
CA GLU A 107 2.89 -1.73 5.89
C GLU A 107 1.95 -2.64 5.09
N LYS A 108 1.03 -2.04 4.32
CA LYS A 108 0.05 -2.75 3.49
C LYS A 108 0.52 -3.02 2.05
N PHE A 109 1.78 -2.72 1.73
CA PHE A 109 2.26 -2.63 0.34
C PHE A 109 2.07 -3.92 -0.47
N THR A 110 2.34 -5.09 0.11
CA THR A 110 2.15 -6.38 -0.58
C THR A 110 0.68 -6.78 -0.69
N GLY A 111 -0.18 -6.29 0.21
CA GLY A 111 -1.64 -6.39 0.09
C GLY A 111 -2.16 -5.54 -1.06
N LEU A 112 -1.66 -4.29 -1.19
CA LEU A 112 -1.95 -3.41 -2.31
C LEU A 112 -1.48 -4.02 -3.63
N GLN A 113 -0.26 -4.57 -3.69
CA GLN A 113 0.29 -5.26 -4.86
C GLN A 113 -0.64 -6.37 -5.37
N LYS A 114 -1.13 -7.22 -4.47
CA LYS A 114 -2.08 -8.30 -4.82
C LYS A 114 -3.42 -7.75 -5.30
N ALA A 115 -3.87 -6.63 -4.73
CA ALA A 115 -5.16 -6.03 -5.05
C ALA A 115 -5.17 -5.27 -6.38
N VAL A 116 -4.06 -4.61 -6.76
CA VAL A 116 -3.98 -3.80 -7.98
C VAL A 116 -3.49 -4.58 -9.19
N GLY A 117 -3.02 -5.82 -9.04
CA GLY A 117 -2.58 -6.65 -10.15
C GLY A 117 -1.22 -6.28 -10.76
N PRO A 118 -0.73 -7.11 -11.71
CA PRO A 118 0.67 -7.06 -12.17
C PRO A 118 1.01 -5.82 -13.00
N GLU A 119 0.09 -5.34 -13.84
CA GLU A 119 0.36 -4.18 -14.71
C GLU A 119 0.54 -2.91 -13.87
N ILE A 120 -0.44 -2.59 -13.01
CA ILE A 120 -0.35 -1.46 -12.08
C ILE A 120 0.84 -1.63 -11.12
N THR A 121 1.13 -2.86 -10.69
CA THR A 121 2.32 -3.12 -9.86
C THR A 121 3.59 -2.64 -10.57
N LYS A 122 3.73 -2.95 -11.86
CA LYS A 122 4.90 -2.58 -12.65
C LYS A 122 4.96 -1.09 -12.93
N THR A 123 3.85 -0.45 -13.30
CA THR A 123 3.82 0.96 -13.72
C THR A 123 3.84 1.93 -12.54
N ASP A 124 3.19 1.58 -11.43
CA ASP A 124 2.94 2.49 -10.31
C ASP A 124 3.57 2.04 -9.01
N LEU A 125 3.45 0.76 -8.65
CA LEU A 125 3.95 0.29 -7.35
C LEU A 125 5.46 0.14 -7.33
N VAL A 126 6.13 -0.23 -8.43
CA VAL A 126 7.61 -0.25 -8.46
C VAL A 126 8.19 1.13 -8.16
N PRO A 127 7.78 2.23 -8.83
CA PRO A 127 8.21 3.58 -8.46
C PRO A 127 7.79 4.00 -7.04
N ALA A 128 6.58 3.66 -6.60
CA ALA A 128 6.15 3.97 -5.23
C ALA A 128 6.98 3.23 -4.18
N PHE A 129 7.39 2.00 -4.44
CA PHE A 129 8.21 1.22 -3.51
C PHE A 129 9.62 1.81 -3.41
N GLN A 130 10.21 2.21 -4.53
CA GLN A 130 11.47 2.95 -4.56
C GLN A 130 11.41 4.21 -3.71
N TYR A 131 10.32 4.97 -3.82
CA TYR A 131 10.09 6.17 -3.03
C TYR A 131 10.04 5.85 -1.52
N LEU A 132 9.28 4.84 -1.11
CA LEU A 132 9.16 4.44 0.31
C LEU A 132 10.46 3.87 0.88
N LEU A 133 11.26 3.15 0.09
CA LEU A 133 12.59 2.68 0.51
C LEU A 133 13.58 3.84 0.75
N LYS A 134 13.33 5.03 0.19
CA LYS A 134 14.12 6.27 0.40
C LYS A 134 13.40 7.32 1.23
N ASP A 135 12.34 6.93 1.94
CA ASP A 135 11.57 7.88 2.73
C ASP A 135 12.47 8.61 3.75
N THR A 136 12.18 9.89 4.01
CA THR A 136 12.93 10.66 4.99
C THR A 136 12.79 10.11 6.41
N GLU A 137 11.66 9.47 6.72
CA GLU A 137 11.36 8.88 8.03
C GLU A 137 11.85 7.43 8.11
N ALA A 138 12.61 7.12 9.17
CA ALA A 138 13.24 5.82 9.31
C ALA A 138 12.22 4.69 9.52
N GLU A 139 11.11 4.96 10.23
CA GLU A 139 10.03 3.99 10.42
C GLU A 139 9.37 3.57 9.10
N VAL A 140 9.23 4.50 8.15
CA VAL A 140 8.68 4.20 6.83
C VAL A 140 9.65 3.32 6.04
N ARG A 141 10.95 3.67 6.04
CA ARG A 141 11.99 2.86 5.39
C ARG A 141 12.07 1.45 6.00
N ALA A 142 12.01 1.33 7.33
CA ALA A 142 12.04 0.05 8.01
C ALA A 142 10.82 -0.81 7.62
N SER A 143 9.62 -0.23 7.62
CA SER A 143 8.40 -0.92 7.18
C SER A 143 8.53 -1.40 5.73
N ALA A 144 8.96 -0.53 4.81
CA ALA A 144 9.19 -0.89 3.40
C ALA A 144 10.26 -1.98 3.24
N ALA A 145 11.37 -1.90 3.99
CA ALA A 145 12.45 -2.88 3.96
C ALA A 145 11.96 -4.30 4.28
N THR A 146 11.07 -4.45 5.27
CA THR A 146 10.48 -5.76 5.60
C THR A 146 9.64 -6.37 4.45
N LYS A 147 9.19 -5.56 3.49
CA LYS A 147 8.36 -6.01 2.36
C LYS A 147 9.17 -6.41 1.13
N VAL A 148 10.47 -6.11 1.08
CA VAL A 148 11.32 -6.28 -0.12
C VAL A 148 11.17 -7.68 -0.71
N THR A 149 11.34 -8.72 0.11
CA THR A 149 11.29 -10.11 -0.36
C THR A 149 9.92 -10.51 -0.89
N GLU A 150 8.85 -10.24 -0.15
CA GLU A 150 7.50 -10.61 -0.58
C GLU A 150 7.08 -9.81 -1.82
N PHE A 151 7.38 -8.50 -1.87
CA PHE A 151 7.09 -7.67 -3.03
C PHE A 151 7.80 -8.22 -4.28
N CYS A 152 9.10 -8.50 -4.16
CA CYS A 152 9.90 -9.05 -5.25
C CYS A 152 9.36 -10.40 -5.72
N ALA A 153 9.00 -11.30 -4.80
CA ALA A 153 8.49 -12.64 -5.11
C ALA A 153 7.19 -12.62 -5.93
N ASN A 154 6.34 -11.62 -5.70
CA ASN A 154 5.04 -11.44 -6.35
C ASN A 154 5.10 -10.66 -7.68
N LEU A 155 6.27 -10.18 -8.11
CA LEU A 155 6.43 -9.58 -9.43
C LEU A 155 6.16 -10.60 -10.55
N GLU A 156 5.68 -10.11 -11.69
CA GLU A 156 5.44 -10.93 -12.87
C GLU A 156 6.74 -11.62 -13.34
N LYS A 157 6.69 -12.93 -13.53
CA LYS A 157 7.86 -13.78 -13.82
C LYS A 157 8.64 -13.35 -15.07
N SER A 158 7.95 -12.82 -16.08
CA SER A 158 8.54 -12.36 -17.33
C SER A 158 9.53 -11.20 -17.15
N SER A 159 9.31 -10.33 -16.15
CA SER A 159 10.13 -9.14 -15.87
C SER A 159 10.71 -9.09 -14.45
N GLN A 160 10.49 -10.13 -13.64
CA GLN A 160 10.82 -10.18 -12.22
C GLN A 160 12.30 -9.89 -11.96
N GLU A 161 13.20 -10.65 -12.57
CA GLU A 161 14.64 -10.48 -12.38
C GLU A 161 15.11 -9.08 -12.80
N GLN A 162 14.67 -8.62 -13.99
CA GLN A 162 15.02 -7.31 -14.50
C GLN A 162 14.60 -6.20 -13.52
N ILE A 163 13.34 -6.18 -13.08
CA ILE A 163 12.83 -5.16 -12.14
C ILE A 163 13.61 -5.21 -10.83
N ILE A 164 13.88 -6.40 -10.28
CA ILE A 164 14.63 -6.51 -9.03
C ILE A 164 16.02 -5.90 -9.22
N MET A 165 16.75 -6.30 -10.26
CA MET A 165 18.12 -5.88 -10.49
C MET A 165 18.25 -4.39 -10.81
N THR A 166 17.35 -3.83 -11.62
CA THR A 166 17.46 -2.43 -12.07
C THR A 166 16.78 -1.44 -11.13
N SER A 167 15.66 -1.84 -10.52
CA SER A 167 14.76 -0.92 -9.85
C SER A 167 14.74 -1.08 -8.34
N ILE A 168 14.97 -2.29 -7.80
CA ILE A 168 14.86 -2.53 -6.35
C ILE A 168 16.22 -2.66 -5.69
N LEU A 169 17.14 -3.43 -6.28
CA LEU A 169 18.43 -3.77 -5.69
C LEU A 169 19.32 -2.55 -5.37
N PRO A 170 19.35 -1.47 -6.17
CA PRO A 170 20.11 -0.27 -5.80
C PRO A 170 19.66 0.32 -4.46
N TYR A 171 18.36 0.31 -4.20
CA TYR A 171 17.75 0.84 -2.98
C TYR A 171 18.02 -0.09 -1.79
N VAL A 172 17.98 -1.41 -2.02
CA VAL A 172 18.38 -2.42 -1.02
C VAL A 172 19.84 -2.21 -0.59
N LYS A 173 20.76 -1.95 -1.54
CA LYS A 173 22.17 -1.66 -1.22
C LYS A 173 22.32 -0.42 -0.36
N GLU A 174 21.58 0.65 -0.65
CA GLU A 174 21.59 1.86 0.17
C GLU A 174 21.08 1.57 1.60
N LEU A 175 20.03 0.76 1.75
CA LEU A 175 19.46 0.40 3.06
C LEU A 175 20.39 -0.45 3.93
N VAL A 176 21.30 -1.23 3.35
CA VAL A 176 22.34 -1.96 4.11
C VAL A 176 23.25 -0.97 4.86
N ALA A 177 23.49 0.20 4.28
CA ALA A 177 24.28 1.28 4.85
C ALA A 177 23.42 2.34 5.57
N ASP A 178 22.13 2.07 5.84
CA ASP A 178 21.24 3.04 6.48
C ASP A 178 21.80 3.49 7.84
N PRO A 179 21.77 4.81 8.15
CA PRO A 179 22.22 5.32 9.44
C PRO A 179 21.40 4.76 10.62
N ASN A 180 20.14 4.38 10.40
CA ASN A 180 19.27 3.85 11.42
C ASN A 180 19.41 2.32 11.54
N GLN A 181 19.75 1.85 12.74
CA GLN A 181 19.95 0.41 13.01
C GLN A 181 18.68 -0.42 12.87
N HIS A 182 17.50 0.15 13.15
CA HIS A 182 16.22 -0.54 12.99
C HIS A 182 15.93 -0.83 11.52
N VAL A 183 16.24 0.10 10.61
CA VAL A 183 16.11 -0.10 9.16
C VAL A 183 17.00 -1.24 8.69
N LYS A 184 18.27 -1.25 9.09
CA LYS A 184 19.20 -2.34 8.75
C LYS A 184 18.73 -3.69 9.28
N SER A 185 18.26 -3.72 10.52
CA SER A 185 17.73 -4.94 11.16
C SER A 185 16.49 -5.46 10.44
N ALA A 186 15.59 -4.56 10.04
CA ALA A 186 14.40 -4.87 9.26
C ALA A 186 14.76 -5.50 7.92
N LEU A 187 15.69 -4.91 7.17
CA LEU A 187 16.17 -5.48 5.91
C LEU A 187 16.85 -6.85 6.11
N ALA A 188 17.77 -6.95 7.08
CA ALA A 188 18.52 -8.17 7.36
C ALA A 188 17.60 -9.37 7.67
N SER A 189 16.44 -9.11 8.29
CA SER A 189 15.45 -10.15 8.61
C SER A 189 14.81 -10.81 7.39
N VAL A 190 14.87 -10.17 6.21
CA VAL A 190 14.17 -10.66 5.01
C VAL A 190 15.07 -10.82 3.77
N ILE A 191 16.20 -10.12 3.68
CA ILE A 191 16.99 -9.99 2.45
C ILE A 191 17.42 -11.33 1.82
N MET A 192 17.68 -12.34 2.65
CA MET A 192 18.07 -13.68 2.18
C MET A 192 16.97 -14.40 1.40
N GLY A 193 15.71 -13.97 1.54
CA GLY A 193 14.62 -14.48 0.73
C GLY A 193 14.68 -14.07 -0.74
N LEU A 194 15.55 -13.12 -1.13
CA LEU A 194 15.81 -12.80 -2.53
C LEU A 194 16.68 -13.86 -3.24
N SER A 195 17.45 -14.64 -2.50
CA SER A 195 18.35 -15.68 -3.04
C SER A 195 17.65 -16.68 -3.99
N PRO A 196 16.52 -17.33 -3.59
CA PRO A 196 15.81 -18.24 -4.50
C PRO A 196 15.18 -17.55 -5.71
N ILE A 197 15.02 -16.22 -5.70
CA ILE A 197 14.40 -15.45 -6.80
C ILE A 197 15.46 -15.08 -7.84
N LEU A 198 16.63 -14.65 -7.39
CA LEU A 198 17.73 -14.18 -8.25
C LEU A 198 18.63 -15.32 -8.74
N GLY A 199 18.55 -16.49 -8.11
CA GLY A 199 19.43 -17.62 -8.42
C GLY A 199 20.84 -17.45 -7.87
N ARG A 200 21.65 -18.50 -8.01
CA ARG A 200 22.95 -18.64 -7.33
C ARG A 200 23.95 -17.54 -7.68
N ASN A 201 24.11 -17.23 -8.98
CA ASN A 201 25.15 -16.31 -9.44
C ASN A 201 24.89 -14.88 -8.94
N ASN A 202 23.68 -14.36 -9.20
CA ASN A 202 23.28 -13.04 -8.73
C ASN A 202 23.29 -12.94 -7.19
N THR A 203 22.97 -14.02 -6.46
CA THR A 203 23.06 -14.04 -5.00
C THR A 203 24.49 -13.83 -4.51
N ILE A 204 25.45 -14.54 -5.10
CA ILE A 204 26.87 -14.43 -4.74
C ILE A 204 27.39 -13.04 -5.10
N GLU A 205 27.07 -12.53 -6.29
CA GLU A 205 27.57 -11.24 -6.73
C GLU A 205 26.94 -10.06 -5.97
N GLN A 206 25.64 -10.15 -5.66
CA GLN A 206 24.90 -9.01 -5.14
C GLN A 206 24.68 -9.08 -3.64
N LEU A 207 24.17 -10.19 -3.10
CA LEU A 207 23.72 -10.29 -1.72
C LEU A 207 24.86 -10.63 -0.75
N GLN A 208 25.84 -11.43 -1.18
CA GLN A 208 26.96 -11.81 -0.32
C GLN A 208 27.85 -10.60 0.03
N GLN A 209 27.88 -9.57 -0.81
CA GLN A 209 28.60 -8.32 -0.53
C GLN A 209 27.89 -7.43 0.51
N MET A 210 26.64 -7.75 0.86
CA MET A 210 25.79 -6.97 1.78
C MET A 210 25.71 -7.55 3.20
N LEU A 211 26.22 -8.77 3.40
CA LEU A 211 26.30 -9.47 4.69
C LEU A 211 27.71 -9.32 5.28
#